data_AF-A0A250KTE4-F1
#
_entry.id   AF-A0A250KTE4-F1
#
_cell.length_a   1.000
_cell.length_b   1.000
_cell.length_c   1.000
_cell.angle_alpha   90.00
_cell.angle_beta   90.00
_cell.angle_gamma   90.00
#
_symmetry.space_group_name_H-M   'P 1'
#
loop_
_entity.id
_entity.type
_entity.pdbx_description
1 polymer ?
#
loop_
_entity_poly.entity_id
_entity_poly.type
_entity_poly.pdbx_seq_one_letter_code
_entity_poly.pdbx_strand_id
1 'polypeptide(L)'
;MTYIQGTRLIKVYSPLGPDVLLFHDMTGRERLGGLFSYELDLLSTVGSLNPDQLLGDRLDVALTLPDDSVRYFNGVVCRFAQLGATEDERRTLVRYRVTLRPWLWLLTRTANCRIFQKKTAPDITVLRYVQQGCHWITLILDNARTHRHAMEVAARELLSEIAELAHWPDLEATTVEFLHTPPYSPALNPAEYLIHWVRQETLYHLPCTFTLQEKADRVRHHLAQAPPFTPEQMQKLLRHIYKLPKDKTVK
;
A
#
# COMPACT_ATOMS: atom_id res chain seq x y z
N MET A 1 -14.94 -33.65 0.53
CA MET A 1 -14.98 -32.35 1.23
C MET A 1 -14.23 -31.32 0.40
N THR A 2 -14.78 -30.11 0.26
CA THR A 2 -14.18 -28.98 -0.46
C THR A 2 -13.18 -28.30 0.47
N TYR A 3 -11.98 -27.98 -0.01
CA TYR A 3 -11.05 -27.17 0.77
C TYR A 3 -11.54 -25.73 0.73
N ILE A 4 -11.87 -25.16 1.89
CA ILE A 4 -12.34 -23.78 2.03
C ILE A 4 -11.35 -22.98 2.88
N GLN A 5 -11.19 -21.70 2.56
CA GLN A 5 -10.31 -20.79 3.28
C GLN A 5 -11.00 -20.12 4.48
N GLY A 6 -12.32 -20.25 4.63
CA GLY A 6 -13.13 -19.51 5.61
C GLY A 6 -12.62 -19.59 7.05
N THR A 7 -12.13 -20.75 7.48
CA THR A 7 -11.62 -21.01 8.84
C THR A 7 -10.10 -20.86 8.98
N ARG A 8 -9.39 -20.47 7.92
CA ARG A 8 -7.93 -20.36 7.94
C ARG A 8 -7.47 -18.99 8.45
N LEU A 9 -6.37 -18.99 9.20
CA LEU A 9 -5.69 -17.79 9.69
C LEU A 9 -5.03 -16.99 8.56
N ILE A 10 -4.59 -17.68 7.50
CA ILE A 10 -4.04 -17.05 6.29
C ILE A 10 -4.92 -17.39 5.09
N LYS A 11 -5.32 -16.36 4.36
CA LYS A 11 -6.19 -16.45 3.18
C LYS A 11 -5.52 -15.83 1.97
N VAL A 12 -5.81 -16.36 0.80
CA VAL A 12 -5.31 -15.90 -0.50
C VAL A 12 -6.47 -15.48 -1.36
N TYR A 13 -6.39 -14.28 -1.90
CA TYR A 13 -7.34 -13.74 -2.87
C TYR A 13 -6.63 -13.56 -4.20
N SER A 14 -7.21 -14.13 -5.26
CA SER A 14 -6.66 -14.10 -6.60
C SER A 14 -7.77 -13.99 -7.64
N PRO A 15 -7.48 -13.59 -8.89
CA PRO A 15 -8.44 -13.53 -9.98
C PRO A 15 -9.14 -14.86 -10.30
N LEU A 16 -8.53 -16.00 -9.92
CA LEU A 16 -9.10 -17.33 -10.14
C LEU A 16 -10.35 -17.63 -9.30
N GLY A 17 -10.67 -16.75 -8.34
CA GLY A 17 -11.81 -16.89 -7.46
C GLY A 17 -11.47 -17.51 -6.10
N PRO A 18 -12.48 -17.61 -5.22
CA PRO A 18 -12.31 -18.11 -3.86
C PRO A 18 -11.93 -19.59 -3.86
N ASP A 19 -11.17 -20.01 -2.85
CA ASP A 19 -10.83 -21.40 -2.56
C ASP A 19 -10.06 -22.19 -3.64
N VAL A 20 -9.71 -21.58 -4.77
CA VAL A 20 -8.91 -22.21 -5.84
C VAL A 20 -7.44 -22.34 -5.45
N LEU A 21 -6.86 -21.28 -4.88
CA LEU A 21 -5.50 -21.25 -4.36
C LEU A 21 -5.54 -21.13 -2.84
N LEU A 22 -4.86 -22.06 -2.17
CA LEU A 22 -4.79 -22.14 -0.72
C LEU A 22 -3.38 -21.81 -0.27
N PHE A 23 -3.24 -20.96 0.74
CA PHE A 23 -1.93 -20.67 1.33
C PHE A 23 -1.27 -21.94 1.89
N HIS A 24 0.03 -22.10 1.62
CA HIS A 24 0.88 -23.14 2.24
C HIS A 24 2.10 -22.55 2.92
N ASP A 25 2.89 -21.74 2.22
CA ASP A 25 4.08 -21.09 2.77
C ASP A 25 4.34 -19.73 2.11
N MET A 26 5.02 -18.82 2.82
CA MET A 26 5.51 -17.57 2.24
C MET A 26 6.83 -17.15 2.87
N THR A 27 7.81 -16.83 2.03
CA THR A 27 9.06 -16.18 2.41
C THR A 27 9.12 -14.78 1.79
N GLY A 28 9.37 -13.77 2.62
CA GLY A 28 9.40 -12.37 2.19
C GLY A 28 10.73 -11.67 2.43
N ARG A 29 11.07 -10.73 1.53
CA ARG A 29 12.19 -9.79 1.70
C ARG A 29 11.70 -8.38 1.42
N GLU A 30 11.89 -7.51 2.40
CA GLU A 30 11.57 -6.09 2.33
C GLU A 30 12.79 -5.28 2.75
N ARG A 31 12.93 -4.07 2.18
CA ARG A 31 13.94 -3.10 2.58
C ARG A 31 13.40 -1.69 2.36
N LEU A 32 13.78 -0.76 3.22
CA LEU A 32 13.39 0.63 3.06
C LEU A 32 13.92 1.16 1.71
N GLY A 33 13.04 1.79 0.92
CA GLY A 33 13.37 2.32 -0.40
C GLY A 33 13.64 1.27 -1.48
N GLY A 34 13.38 -0.02 -1.22
CA GLY A 34 13.56 -1.09 -2.20
C GLY A 34 12.28 -1.83 -2.53
N LEU A 35 12.29 -2.49 -3.69
CA LEU A 35 11.17 -3.33 -4.14
C LEU A 35 11.16 -4.64 -3.33
N PHE A 36 10.06 -4.90 -2.62
CA PHE A 36 9.89 -6.16 -1.91
C PHE A 36 9.81 -7.37 -2.85
N SER A 37 10.04 -8.55 -2.29
CA SER A 37 9.79 -9.84 -2.94
C SER A 37 9.10 -10.77 -1.97
N TYR A 38 7.98 -11.34 -2.36
CA TYR A 38 7.37 -12.45 -1.64
C TYR A 38 7.38 -13.67 -2.54
N GLU A 39 7.95 -14.77 -2.07
CA GLU A 39 7.80 -16.08 -2.68
C GLU A 39 6.75 -16.84 -1.89
N LEU A 40 5.67 -17.23 -2.56
CA LEU A 40 4.55 -17.95 -1.97
C LEU A 40 4.50 -19.33 -2.57
N ASP A 41 4.27 -20.31 -1.72
CA ASP A 41 3.81 -21.62 -2.13
C ASP A 41 2.33 -21.76 -1.80
N LEU A 42 1.58 -22.15 -2.83
CA LEU A 42 0.14 -22.27 -2.82
C LEU A 42 -0.24 -23.70 -3.21
N LEU A 43 -1.36 -24.19 -2.66
CA LEU A 43 -1.92 -25.49 -2.98
C LEU A 43 -3.24 -25.33 -3.72
N SER A 44 -3.52 -26.21 -4.68
CA SER A 44 -4.82 -26.29 -5.34
C SER A 44 -5.22 -27.74 -5.57
N THR A 45 -6.53 -28.00 -5.59
CA THR A 45 -7.08 -29.25 -6.12
C THR A 45 -7.13 -29.27 -7.65
N VAL A 46 -6.90 -28.12 -8.30
CA VAL A 46 -6.88 -28.02 -9.76
C VAL A 46 -5.48 -28.40 -10.26
N GLY A 47 -5.43 -29.48 -11.05
CA GLY A 47 -4.18 -30.09 -11.50
C GLY A 47 -3.37 -29.24 -12.49
N SER A 48 -4.03 -28.32 -13.20
CA SER A 48 -3.43 -27.44 -14.19
C SER A 48 -4.16 -26.10 -14.21
N LEU A 49 -3.60 -25.11 -13.53
CA LEU A 49 -4.09 -23.73 -13.58
C LEU A 49 -3.52 -23.01 -14.80
N ASN A 50 -4.33 -22.18 -15.46
CA ASN A 50 -3.86 -21.34 -16.56
C ASN A 50 -3.02 -20.17 -16.01
N PRO A 51 -1.70 -20.10 -16.29
CA PRO A 51 -0.86 -19.01 -15.80
C PRO A 51 -1.29 -17.63 -16.31
N ASP A 52 -1.90 -17.55 -17.49
CA ASP A 52 -2.31 -16.28 -18.11
C ASP A 52 -3.43 -15.56 -17.32
N GLN A 53 -4.15 -16.29 -16.47
CA GLN A 53 -5.18 -15.74 -15.58
C GLN A 53 -4.61 -15.21 -14.25
N LEU A 54 -3.29 -15.34 -14.04
CA LEU A 54 -2.61 -14.90 -12.82
C LEU A 54 -1.45 -13.96 -13.11
N LEU A 55 -0.65 -14.23 -14.15
CA LEU A 55 0.54 -13.44 -14.47
C LEU A 55 0.17 -12.00 -14.81
N GLY A 56 0.82 -11.05 -14.16
CA GLY A 56 0.55 -9.62 -14.32
C GLY A 56 -0.62 -9.09 -13.50
N ASP A 57 -1.45 -9.97 -12.95
CA ASP A 57 -2.55 -9.61 -12.06
C ASP A 57 -2.11 -9.48 -10.60
N ARG A 58 -3.00 -8.91 -9.79
CA ARG A 58 -2.80 -8.74 -8.34
C ARG A 58 -3.20 -9.99 -7.58
N LEU A 59 -2.45 -10.31 -6.54
CA LEU A 59 -2.77 -11.34 -5.56
C LEU A 59 -2.57 -10.78 -4.16
N ASP A 60 -3.49 -11.11 -3.26
CA ASP A 60 -3.46 -10.69 -1.85
C ASP A 60 -3.31 -11.89 -0.93
N VAL A 61 -2.42 -11.75 0.06
CA VAL A 61 -2.38 -12.62 1.23
C VAL A 61 -2.91 -11.85 2.43
N ALA A 62 -3.98 -12.34 3.03
CA ALA A 62 -4.52 -11.82 4.28
C ALA A 62 -4.06 -12.69 5.45
N LEU A 63 -3.45 -12.06 6.45
CA LEU A 63 -3.03 -12.68 7.69
C LEU A 63 -3.88 -12.10 8.82
N THR A 64 -4.68 -12.93 9.48
CA THR A 64 -5.35 -12.55 10.72
C THR A 64 -4.34 -12.56 11.88
N LEU A 65 -4.26 -11.43 12.58
CA LEU A 65 -3.41 -11.22 13.75
C LEU A 65 -4.14 -11.61 15.04
N PRO A 66 -3.43 -11.77 16.17
CA PRO A 66 -4.05 -12.18 17.44
C PRO A 66 -5.12 -11.22 17.99
N ASP A 67 -5.13 -9.97 17.53
CA ASP A 67 -6.10 -8.93 17.87
C ASP A 67 -7.31 -8.88 16.92
N ASP A 68 -7.50 -9.94 16.11
CA ASP A 68 -8.49 -10.06 15.03
C ASP A 68 -8.32 -9.04 13.88
N SER A 69 -7.29 -8.19 13.92
CA SER A 69 -6.97 -7.31 12.79
C SER A 69 -6.36 -8.11 11.64
N VAL A 70 -6.53 -7.62 10.41
CA VAL A 70 -6.01 -8.30 9.21
C VAL A 70 -4.89 -7.48 8.59
N ARG A 71 -3.72 -8.11 8.43
CA ARG A 71 -2.60 -7.58 7.65
C ARG A 71 -2.65 -8.15 6.24
N TYR A 72 -2.52 -7.28 5.24
CA TYR A 72 -2.49 -7.68 3.85
C TYR A 72 -1.07 -7.57 3.27
N PHE A 73 -0.68 -8.58 2.49
CA PHE A 73 0.48 -8.54 1.61
C PHE A 73 -0.03 -8.58 0.17
N ASN A 74 -0.04 -7.42 -0.47
CA ASN A 74 -0.47 -7.25 -1.86
C ASN A 74 0.75 -7.20 -2.78
N GLY A 75 0.65 -7.81 -3.95
CA GLY A 75 1.61 -7.59 -5.03
C GLY A 75 1.10 -8.07 -6.37
N VAL A 76 1.89 -7.79 -7.40
CA VAL A 76 1.67 -8.27 -8.77
C VAL A 76 2.38 -9.60 -8.94
N VAL A 77 1.68 -10.58 -9.51
CA VAL A 77 2.24 -11.90 -9.83
C VAL A 77 3.22 -11.77 -10.99
N CYS A 78 4.50 -11.84 -10.68
CA CYS A 78 5.58 -11.65 -11.66
C CYS A 78 6.17 -12.97 -12.16
N ARG A 79 5.95 -14.05 -11.42
CA ARG A 79 6.36 -15.40 -11.78
C ARG A 79 5.33 -16.38 -11.23
N PHE A 80 5.02 -17.39 -12.03
CA PHE A 80 4.14 -18.50 -11.68
C PHE A 80 4.81 -19.80 -12.13
N ALA A 81 4.83 -20.81 -11.27
CA ALA A 81 5.39 -22.12 -11.58
C ALA A 81 4.58 -23.22 -10.89
N GLN A 82 4.35 -24.33 -11.58
CA GLN A 82 3.84 -25.55 -10.98
C GLN A 82 5.03 -26.40 -10.53
N LEU A 83 5.09 -26.73 -9.24
CA LEU A 83 6.23 -27.46 -8.66
C LEU A 83 6.03 -28.98 -8.63
N GLY A 84 4.78 -29.44 -8.62
CA GLY A 84 4.44 -30.86 -8.56
C GLY A 84 3.22 -31.12 -7.70
N ALA A 85 2.82 -32.39 -7.62
CA ALA A 85 1.70 -32.82 -6.81
C ALA A 85 2.18 -33.54 -5.55
N THR A 86 1.51 -33.28 -4.44
CA THR A 86 1.63 -34.07 -3.22
C THR A 86 0.36 -34.89 -3.08
N GLU A 87 0.52 -36.19 -2.85
CA GLU A 87 -0.57 -37.08 -2.49
C GLU A 87 -0.81 -36.98 -0.99
N ASP A 88 -2.01 -36.54 -0.60
CA ASP A 88 -2.53 -36.71 0.75
C ASP A 88 -3.54 -37.86 0.73
N GLU A 89 -3.75 -38.55 1.85
CA GLU A 89 -4.56 -39.78 1.99
C GLU A 89 -6.00 -39.65 1.46
N ARG A 90 -6.45 -38.43 1.18
CA ARG A 90 -7.80 -38.09 0.72
C ARG A 90 -7.86 -37.57 -0.71
N ARG A 91 -6.83 -36.86 -1.23
CA ARG A 91 -6.74 -36.27 -2.60
C ARG A 91 -5.31 -35.83 -2.97
N THR A 92 -5.05 -35.75 -4.27
CA THR A 92 -3.86 -35.11 -4.84
C THR A 92 -4.00 -33.58 -4.82
N LEU A 93 -3.08 -32.88 -4.16
CA LEU A 93 -2.96 -31.42 -4.19
C LEU A 93 -1.74 -31.02 -5.03
N VAL A 94 -1.88 -30.02 -5.88
CA VAL A 94 -0.78 -29.48 -6.68
C VAL A 94 -0.22 -28.24 -6.01
N ARG A 95 1.11 -28.20 -5.87
CA ARG A 95 1.86 -27.06 -5.35
C ARG A 95 2.23 -26.13 -6.50
N TYR A 96 1.89 -24.87 -6.33
CA TYR A 96 2.25 -23.76 -7.21
C TYR A 96 3.11 -22.77 -6.45
N ARG A 97 4.14 -22.24 -7.11
CA ARG A 97 4.98 -21.17 -6.60
C ARG A 97 4.69 -19.87 -7.33
N VAL A 98 4.47 -18.82 -6.56
CA VAL A 98 4.18 -17.48 -7.04
C VAL A 98 5.21 -16.51 -6.48
N THR A 99 5.74 -15.63 -7.33
CA THR A 99 6.55 -14.50 -6.87
C THR A 99 5.75 -13.21 -6.99
N LEU A 100 5.46 -12.57 -5.86
CA LEU A 100 4.87 -11.25 -5.81
C LEU A 100 5.94 -10.18 -5.71
N ARG A 101 5.74 -9.10 -6.47
CA ARG A 101 6.56 -7.89 -6.44
C ARG A 101 5.64 -6.67 -6.38
N PRO A 102 6.11 -5.51 -5.88
CA PRO A 102 5.34 -4.28 -5.99
C PRO A 102 5.11 -3.95 -7.47
N TRP A 103 4.02 -3.26 -7.77
CA TRP A 103 3.73 -2.79 -9.13
C TRP A 103 4.90 -2.02 -9.77
N LEU A 104 5.65 -1.25 -8.97
CA LEU A 104 6.87 -0.54 -9.41
C LEU A 104 7.93 -1.45 -10.06
N TRP A 105 7.91 -2.75 -9.78
CA TRP A 105 8.80 -3.71 -10.43
C TRP A 105 8.54 -3.83 -11.94
N LEU A 106 7.31 -3.61 -12.41
CA LEU A 106 6.97 -3.65 -13.84
C LEU A 106 7.77 -2.61 -14.64
N LEU A 107 8.11 -1.48 -14.02
CA LEU A 107 8.97 -0.44 -14.61
C LEU A 107 10.39 -0.96 -14.92
N THR A 108 10.84 -2.04 -14.28
CA THR A 108 12.11 -2.68 -14.58
C THR A 108 12.05 -3.59 -15.79
N ARG A 109 10.85 -3.88 -16.31
CA ARG A 109 10.61 -4.72 -17.49
C ARG A 109 10.48 -3.88 -18.76
N THR A 110 10.44 -2.56 -18.64
CA THR A 110 10.37 -1.62 -19.76
C THR A 110 11.64 -0.77 -19.79
N ALA A 111 12.11 -0.45 -21.00
CA ALA A 111 13.24 0.43 -21.23
C ALA A 111 12.89 1.40 -22.35
N ASN A 112 13.24 2.67 -22.20
CA ASN A 112 12.90 3.70 -23.18
C ASN A 112 13.93 4.84 -23.14
N CYS A 113 14.34 5.34 -24.31
CA CYS A 113 15.20 6.52 -24.43
C CYS A 113 14.32 7.76 -24.64
N ARG A 114 14.33 8.70 -23.69
CA ARG A 114 13.59 9.96 -23.79
C ARG A 114 14.39 11.13 -23.25
N ILE A 115 14.18 12.30 -23.83
CA ILE A 115 14.78 13.56 -23.39
C ILE A 115 13.72 14.30 -22.56
N PHE A 116 14.05 14.59 -21.30
CA PHE A 116 13.24 15.43 -20.43
C PHE A 116 13.96 16.76 -20.26
N GLN A 117 13.36 17.84 -20.76
CA GLN A 117 13.93 19.19 -20.64
C GLN A 117 13.12 19.99 -19.62
N LYS A 118 13.82 20.78 -18.80
CA LYS A 118 13.21 21.66 -17.78
C LYS A 118 12.27 20.93 -16.79
N LYS A 119 12.58 19.67 -16.47
CA LYS A 119 11.82 18.84 -15.51
C LYS A 119 12.72 18.38 -14.36
N THR A 120 12.16 18.33 -13.17
CA THR A 120 12.83 17.78 -11.98
C THR A 120 12.71 16.26 -11.92
N ALA A 121 13.54 15.61 -11.09
CA ALA A 121 13.48 14.15 -10.93
C ALA A 121 12.12 13.63 -10.40
N PRO A 122 11.45 14.29 -9.43
CA PRO A 122 10.07 13.97 -9.06
C PRO A 122 9.09 14.03 -10.23
N ASP A 123 9.18 15.07 -11.06
CA ASP A 123 8.30 15.27 -12.23
C ASP A 123 8.39 14.10 -13.21
N ILE A 124 9.64 13.70 -13.50
CA ILE A 124 9.90 12.57 -14.41
C ILE A 124 9.40 11.26 -13.78
N THR A 125 9.58 11.08 -12.47
CA THR A 125 9.17 9.87 -11.76
C THR A 125 7.66 9.70 -11.79
N VAL A 126 6.92 10.75 -11.42
CA VAL A 126 5.46 10.76 -11.49
C VAL A 126 5.03 10.46 -12.92
N LEU A 127 5.54 11.21 -13.91
CA LEU A 127 5.20 11.00 -15.33
C LEU A 127 5.43 9.57 -15.81
N ARG A 128 6.47 8.90 -15.33
CA ARG A 128 6.71 7.49 -15.66
C ARG A 128 5.72 6.54 -15.03
N TYR A 129 5.33 6.77 -13.78
CA TYR A 129 4.36 5.90 -13.08
C TYR A 129 3.00 5.97 -13.78
N VAL A 130 2.58 7.20 -14.05
CA VAL A 130 1.41 7.54 -14.87
C VAL A 130 1.37 6.77 -16.19
N GLN A 131 2.41 6.92 -17.02
CA GLN A 131 2.46 6.34 -18.37
C GLN A 131 2.41 4.82 -18.41
N GLN A 132 2.66 4.17 -17.28
CA GLN A 132 2.73 2.72 -17.17
C GLN A 132 1.44 2.15 -16.59
N GLY A 133 0.42 2.98 -16.34
CA GLY A 133 -0.89 2.56 -15.84
C GLY A 133 -1.01 2.60 -14.32
N CYS A 134 -0.25 3.47 -13.64
CA CYS A 134 -0.46 3.69 -12.21
C CYS A 134 -1.74 4.51 -12.00
N HIS A 135 -2.78 3.90 -11.43
CA HIS A 135 -4.08 4.54 -11.18
C HIS A 135 -4.21 5.13 -9.77
N TRP A 136 -3.18 5.01 -8.92
CA TRP A 136 -3.21 5.53 -7.56
C TRP A 136 -1.85 6.12 -7.19
N ILE A 137 -1.80 7.40 -6.84
CA ILE A 137 -0.58 8.08 -6.41
C ILE A 137 -0.88 8.89 -5.15
N THR A 138 -0.16 8.61 -4.08
CA THR A 138 -0.20 9.42 -2.85
C THR A 138 1.07 10.27 -2.79
N LEU A 139 0.90 11.60 -2.78
CA LEU A 139 2.00 12.54 -2.61
C LEU A 139 2.07 12.94 -1.14
N ILE A 140 3.20 12.63 -0.51
CA ILE A 140 3.49 13.06 0.86
C ILE A 140 4.22 14.40 0.76
N LEU A 141 3.52 15.48 1.11
CA LEU A 141 4.11 16.81 1.13
C LEU A 141 4.65 17.08 2.53
N ASP A 142 5.98 17.18 2.61
CA ASP A 142 6.66 17.57 3.83
C ASP A 142 6.65 19.09 3.99
N ASN A 143 6.56 19.57 5.24
CA ASN A 143 6.64 20.99 5.63
C ASN A 143 5.35 21.84 5.48
N ALA A 144 4.32 21.47 6.25
CA ALA A 144 2.93 21.97 6.10
C ALA A 144 2.62 23.42 6.52
N ARG A 145 3.58 24.24 6.98
CA ARG A 145 3.22 25.56 7.57
C ARG A 145 3.29 26.74 6.61
N THR A 146 4.27 26.79 5.72
CA THR A 146 4.55 28.01 4.92
C THR A 146 4.16 27.85 3.45
N HIS A 147 4.19 26.62 2.93
CA HIS A 147 4.01 26.37 1.50
C HIS A 147 2.90 25.38 1.18
N ARG A 148 2.08 24.94 2.15
CA ARG A 148 1.05 23.88 1.98
C ARG A 148 0.21 24.07 0.71
N HIS A 149 -0.42 25.24 0.57
CA HIS A 149 -1.26 25.53 -0.58
C HIS A 149 -0.44 25.71 -1.87
N ALA A 150 0.74 26.36 -1.78
CA ALA A 150 1.63 26.52 -2.93
C ALA A 150 2.19 25.18 -3.45
N MET A 151 2.47 24.22 -2.56
CA MET A 151 2.95 22.88 -2.89
C MET A 151 1.84 22.01 -3.44
N GLU A 152 0.61 22.13 -2.92
CA GLU A 152 -0.57 21.48 -3.52
C GLU A 152 -0.84 22.02 -4.92
N VAL A 153 -0.81 23.35 -5.11
CA VAL A 153 -0.97 23.99 -6.42
C VAL A 153 0.12 23.54 -7.37
N ALA A 154 1.40 23.63 -6.96
CA ALA A 154 2.52 23.17 -7.78
C ALA A 154 2.44 21.67 -8.11
N ALA A 155 2.01 20.83 -7.17
CA ALA A 155 1.82 19.40 -7.42
C ALA A 155 0.65 19.13 -8.39
N ARG A 156 -0.43 19.90 -8.30
CA ARG A 156 -1.58 19.79 -9.23
C ARG A 156 -1.23 20.30 -10.62
N GLU A 157 -0.51 21.43 -10.73
CA GLU A 157 0.02 21.94 -11.98
C GLU A 157 0.96 20.93 -12.63
N LEU A 158 1.87 20.35 -11.83
CA LEU A 158 2.74 19.27 -12.27
C LEU A 158 1.94 18.08 -12.81
N LEU A 159 0.94 17.61 -12.07
CA LEU A 159 0.10 16.48 -12.49
C LEU A 159 -0.70 16.79 -13.76
N SER A 160 -1.19 18.03 -13.92
CA SER A 160 -1.87 18.48 -15.13
C SER A 160 -0.92 18.48 -16.34
N GLU A 161 0.28 19.03 -16.19
CA GLU A 161 1.30 19.04 -17.25
C GLU A 161 1.70 17.60 -17.62
N ILE A 162 1.81 16.72 -16.63
CA ILE A 162 2.09 15.31 -16.85
C ILE A 162 0.95 14.61 -17.59
N ALA A 163 -0.31 14.90 -17.26
CA ALA A 163 -1.47 14.32 -17.91
C ALA A 163 -1.51 14.67 -19.40
N GLU A 164 -1.26 15.93 -19.74
CA GLU A 164 -1.18 16.41 -21.12
C GLU A 164 -0.04 15.71 -21.88
N LEU A 165 1.17 15.67 -21.29
CA LEU A 165 2.35 15.07 -21.91
C LEU A 165 2.27 13.55 -22.07
N ALA A 166 1.48 12.88 -21.24
CA ALA A 166 1.32 11.43 -21.29
C ALA A 166 0.16 10.98 -22.19
N HIS A 167 -0.61 11.90 -22.79
CA HIS A 167 -1.91 11.61 -23.40
C HIS A 167 -2.78 10.75 -22.48
N TRP A 168 -2.77 11.09 -21.18
CA TRP A 168 -3.44 10.30 -20.15
C TRP A 168 -4.96 10.52 -20.24
N PRO A 169 -5.75 9.52 -20.69
CA PRO A 169 -7.20 9.71 -20.82
C PRO A 169 -7.90 9.78 -19.46
N ASP A 170 -7.35 9.11 -18.45
CA ASP A 170 -7.99 8.81 -17.18
C ASP A 170 -7.31 9.45 -15.95
N LEU A 171 -6.77 10.66 -16.07
CA LEU A 171 -6.27 11.39 -14.90
C LEU A 171 -7.41 11.60 -13.88
N GLU A 172 -8.65 11.80 -14.35
CA GLU A 172 -9.83 11.94 -13.48
C GLU A 172 -10.14 10.67 -12.67
N ALA A 173 -9.76 9.49 -13.17
CA ALA A 173 -9.92 8.22 -12.44
C ALA A 173 -8.77 7.96 -11.44
N THR A 174 -7.68 8.74 -11.52
CA THR A 174 -6.51 8.57 -10.66
C THR A 174 -6.68 9.39 -9.39
N THR A 175 -6.86 8.71 -8.26
CA THR A 175 -6.98 9.39 -6.97
C THR A 175 -5.62 9.93 -6.54
N VAL A 176 -5.51 11.26 -6.44
CA VAL A 176 -4.34 11.96 -5.90
C VAL A 176 -4.67 12.44 -4.50
N GLU A 177 -4.09 11.78 -3.51
CA GLU A 177 -4.23 12.14 -2.11
C GLU A 177 -2.98 12.86 -1.60
N PHE A 178 -3.19 13.95 -0.87
CA PHE A 178 -2.12 14.70 -0.20
C PHE A 178 -2.09 14.34 1.29
N LEU A 179 -0.99 13.75 1.74
CA LEU A 179 -0.73 13.53 3.15
C LEU A 179 0.23 14.62 3.66
N HIS A 180 -0.26 15.48 4.56
CA HIS A 180 0.57 16.52 5.16
C HIS A 180 1.27 16.01 6.40
N THR A 181 2.58 16.22 6.46
CA THR A 181 3.35 16.00 7.67
C THR A 181 3.10 17.14 8.66
N PRO A 182 3.09 16.90 9.98
CA PRO A 182 3.09 17.97 10.98
C PRO A 182 4.32 18.88 10.80
N PRO A 183 4.23 20.17 11.19
CA PRO A 183 5.29 21.14 10.94
C PRO A 183 6.60 20.76 11.64
N TYR A 184 7.71 20.89 10.92
CA TYR A 184 9.06 20.81 11.48
C TYR A 184 9.24 21.91 12.55
N SER A 185 9.71 21.52 13.73
CA SER A 185 10.13 22.46 14.77
C SER A 185 11.66 22.46 14.82
N PRO A 186 12.34 23.58 14.55
CA PRO A 186 13.82 23.63 14.54
C PRO A 186 14.47 23.38 15.91
N ALA A 187 13.68 23.36 16.99
CA ALA A 187 14.10 22.81 18.27
C ALA A 187 13.69 21.34 18.35
N LEU A 188 14.68 20.44 18.41
CA LEU A 188 14.58 18.98 18.55
C LEU A 188 13.26 18.53 19.19
N ASN A 189 12.30 18.08 18.38
CA ASN A 189 10.94 17.82 18.82
C ASN A 189 10.66 16.30 18.82
N PRO A 190 10.46 15.66 19.99
CA PRO A 190 10.06 14.25 20.11
C PRO A 190 8.85 13.86 19.25
N ALA A 191 8.01 14.85 18.88
CA ALA A 191 6.88 14.65 17.98
C ALA A 191 7.29 14.06 16.62
N GLU A 192 8.46 14.38 16.06
CA GLU A 192 8.89 13.85 14.75
C GLU A 192 9.14 12.35 14.80
N TYR A 193 9.85 11.88 15.83
CA TYR A 193 10.04 10.44 16.08
C TYR A 193 8.71 9.72 16.28
N LEU A 194 7.79 10.34 17.01
CA LEU A 194 6.46 9.80 17.25
C LEU A 194 5.59 9.77 16.00
N ILE A 195 5.72 10.75 15.10
CA ILE A 195 5.02 10.74 13.81
C ILE A 195 5.54 9.61 12.94
N HIS A 196 6.87 9.43 12.88
CA HIS A 196 7.48 8.31 12.15
C HIS A 196 7.09 6.96 12.74
N TRP A 197 7.10 6.84 14.06
CA TRP A 197 6.68 5.64 14.77
C TRP A 197 5.20 5.34 14.53
N VAL A 198 4.29 6.30 14.74
CA VAL A 198 2.86 6.13 14.45
C VAL A 198 2.62 5.75 12.99
N ARG A 199 3.35 6.35 12.04
CA ARG A 199 3.26 5.98 10.62
C ARG A 199 3.62 4.53 10.39
N GLN A 200 4.73 4.08 10.94
CA GLN A 200 5.21 2.72 10.81
C GLN A 200 4.21 1.72 11.41
N GLU A 201 3.65 2.03 12.57
CA GLU A 201 2.75 1.12 13.30
C GLU A 201 1.31 1.11 12.74
N THR A 202 0.84 2.23 12.16
CA THR A 202 -0.59 2.40 11.84
C THR A 202 -0.91 2.64 10.37
N LEU A 203 0.03 3.18 9.59
CA LEU A 203 -0.22 3.66 8.23
C LEU A 203 0.55 2.90 7.15
N TYR A 204 1.50 2.04 7.52
CA TYR A 204 2.24 1.22 6.58
C TYR A 204 1.47 -0.06 6.24
N HIS A 205 1.62 -0.56 5.01
CA HIS A 205 0.98 -1.79 4.50
C HIS A 205 -0.56 -1.80 4.57
N LEU A 206 -1.19 -0.63 4.49
CA LEU A 206 -2.65 -0.55 4.44
C LEU A 206 -3.19 -0.93 3.05
N PRO A 207 -4.37 -1.56 2.97
CA PRO A 207 -5.06 -1.80 1.70
C PRO A 207 -5.31 -0.48 0.97
N CYS A 208 -5.18 -0.49 -0.37
CA CYS A 208 -5.44 0.69 -1.20
C CYS A 208 -6.91 1.15 -1.14
N THR A 209 -7.80 0.28 -0.67
CA THR A 209 -9.23 0.53 -0.50
C THR A 209 -9.57 1.28 0.79
N PHE A 210 -8.62 1.43 1.72
CA PHE A 210 -8.85 2.18 2.95
C PHE A 210 -9.10 3.65 2.63
N THR A 211 -10.29 4.11 3.01
CA THR A 211 -10.68 5.51 2.98
C THR A 211 -9.84 6.32 3.96
N LEU A 212 -9.75 7.63 3.73
CA LEU A 212 -9.06 8.55 4.64
C LEU A 212 -9.64 8.48 6.06
N GLN A 213 -10.95 8.28 6.18
CA GLN A 213 -11.64 8.17 7.47
C GLN A 213 -11.18 6.91 8.24
N GLU A 214 -11.12 5.76 7.57
CA GLU A 214 -10.66 4.49 8.18
C GLU A 214 -9.18 4.56 8.60
N LYS A 215 -8.33 5.22 7.81
CA LYS A 215 -6.94 5.49 8.19
C LYS A 215 -6.88 6.36 9.46
N ALA A 216 -7.71 7.39 9.54
CA ALA A 216 -7.77 8.28 10.71
C ALA A 216 -8.29 7.55 11.96
N ASP A 217 -9.32 6.73 11.82
CA ASP A 217 -9.89 5.96 12.93
C ASP A 217 -8.90 4.91 13.44
N ARG A 218 -8.13 4.27 12.56
CA ARG A 218 -7.06 3.34 12.95
C ARG A 218 -5.95 4.02 13.76
N VAL A 219 -5.50 5.21 13.33
CA VAL A 219 -4.53 6.01 14.10
C VAL A 219 -5.10 6.35 15.48
N ARG A 220 -6.36 6.80 15.56
CA ARG A 220 -7.01 7.12 16.85
C ARG A 220 -7.09 5.90 17.77
N HIS A 221 -7.46 4.75 17.22
CA HIS A 221 -7.58 3.50 17.98
C HIS A 221 -6.24 3.04 18.56
N HIS A 222 -5.18 3.03 17.74
CA HIS A 222 -3.83 2.67 18.18
C HIS A 222 -3.31 3.61 19.28
N LEU A 223 -3.51 4.92 19.10
CA LEU A 223 -3.11 5.92 20.10
C LEU A 223 -3.91 5.84 21.40
N ALA A 224 -5.13 5.30 21.37
CA ALA A 224 -5.94 5.07 22.57
C ALA A 224 -5.46 3.85 23.38
N GLN A 225 -4.88 2.85 22.72
CA GLN A 225 -4.42 1.61 23.37
C GLN A 225 -3.00 1.71 23.93
N ALA A 226 -2.10 2.44 23.26
CA ALA A 226 -0.72 2.63 23.70
C ALA A 226 -0.36 4.12 23.65
N PRO A 227 -0.96 4.97 24.50
CA PRO A 227 -0.77 6.41 24.41
C PRO A 227 0.67 6.77 24.81
N PRO A 228 1.48 7.31 23.89
CA PRO A 228 2.85 7.75 24.21
C PRO A 228 2.89 9.01 25.07
N PHE A 229 1.72 9.60 25.33
CA PHE A 229 1.51 10.87 25.99
C PHE A 229 0.24 10.83 26.84
N THR A 230 0.10 11.79 27.76
CA THR A 230 -1.15 11.91 28.53
C THR A 230 -2.35 12.22 27.61
N PRO A 231 -3.59 11.88 28.01
CA PRO A 231 -4.79 12.16 27.21
C PRO A 231 -4.92 13.63 26.80
N GLU A 232 -4.48 14.57 27.63
CA GLU A 232 -4.45 16.01 27.30
C GLU A 232 -3.40 16.38 26.26
N GLN A 233 -2.20 15.79 26.34
CA GLN A 233 -1.16 15.96 25.34
C GLN A 233 -1.60 15.35 23.99
N MET A 234 -2.26 14.19 24.04
CA MET A 234 -2.86 13.56 22.87
C MET A 234 -3.97 14.41 22.27
N GLN A 235 -4.87 14.96 23.09
CA GLN A 235 -5.95 15.84 22.64
C GLN A 235 -5.40 17.15 22.05
N LYS A 236 -4.35 17.73 22.64
CA LYS A 236 -3.63 18.89 22.08
C LYS A 236 -2.98 18.55 20.75
N LEU A 237 -2.35 17.38 20.63
CA LEU A 237 -1.73 16.89 19.41
C LEU A 237 -2.78 16.65 18.31
N LEU A 238 -3.88 15.97 18.61
CA LEU A 238 -4.99 15.73 17.68
C LEU A 238 -5.67 17.04 17.26
N ARG A 239 -5.94 17.97 18.19
CA ARG A 239 -6.46 19.31 17.85
C ARG A 239 -5.49 20.08 16.95
N HIS A 240 -4.18 19.96 17.19
CA HIS A 240 -3.14 20.60 16.38
C HIS A 240 -3.04 19.98 14.97
N ILE A 241 -3.02 18.65 14.86
CA ILE A 241 -2.94 17.90 13.60
C ILE A 241 -4.19 18.15 12.73
N TYR A 242 -5.38 18.08 13.32
CA TYR A 242 -6.66 18.16 12.60
C TYR A 242 -7.28 19.56 12.55
N LYS A 243 -6.60 20.59 13.09
CA LYS A 243 -7.10 21.98 13.17
C LYS A 243 -8.54 22.08 13.70
N LEU A 244 -8.90 21.25 14.68
CA LEU A 244 -10.24 21.27 15.26
C LEU A 244 -10.50 22.63 15.94
N PRO A 245 -11.73 23.17 15.89
CA PRO A 245 -12.07 24.39 16.62
C PRO A 245 -11.69 24.24 18.08
N LYS A 246 -11.17 25.31 18.71
CA LYS A 246 -11.05 25.33 20.17
C LYS A 246 -12.45 25.13 20.73
N ASP A 247 -12.60 24.20 21.68
CA ASP A 247 -13.84 24.06 22.41
C ASP A 247 -14.26 25.43 22.94
N LYS A 248 -15.37 25.94 22.42
CA LYS A 248 -16.07 27.07 23.02
C LYS A 248 -16.90 26.51 24.17
N THR A 249 -16.25 26.02 25.21
CA THR A 249 -16.93 25.67 26.45
C THR A 249 -16.31 26.45 27.61
N VAL A 250 -17.04 27.53 27.91
CA VAL A 250 -17.38 28.05 29.24
C VAL A 250 -16.21 28.58 30.09
N LYS A 251 -16.18 29.91 30.23
CA LYS A 251 -15.62 30.60 31.40
C LYS A 251 -16.32 30.12 32.67
#